data_AF-A0A0N8KGG9-F1
#
_entry.id   AF-A0A0N8KGG9-F1
#
_cell.length_a   1.000
_cell.length_b   1.000
_cell.length_c   1.000
_cell.angle_alpha   90.00
_cell.angle_beta   90.00
_cell.angle_gamma   90.00
#
_symmetry.space_group_name_H-M   'P 1'
#
loop_
_entity.id
_entity.type
_entity.pdbx_description
1 polymer ?
#
loop_
_entity_poly.entity_id
_entity_poly.type
_entity_poly.pdbx_seq_one_letter_code
_entity_poly.pdbx_strand_id
1 'polypeptide(L)' 'MSRFGPTRGELKLRLAISLLGLGLLTGAYAFNGIGGIASLEIGIIGAAFFGGSAIWSARRLWQTKETDT' A
#
# COMPACT_ATOMS: atom_id res chain seq x y z
N MET A 1 -0.14 -13.15 -22.89
CA MET A 1 -0.82 -14.18 -22.09
C MET A 1 -0.42 -14.07 -20.62
N SER A 2 -1.33 -13.66 -19.75
CA SER A 2 -1.48 -14.21 -18.40
C SER A 2 -2.98 -14.28 -18.13
N ARG A 3 -3.56 -15.47 -18.24
CA ARG A 3 -5.01 -15.71 -18.07
C ARG A 3 -5.53 -15.42 -16.64
N PHE A 4 -4.62 -15.04 -15.73
CA PHE A 4 -4.84 -14.74 -14.31
C PHE A 4 -4.00 -13.56 -13.80
N GLY A 5 -3.77 -12.53 -14.62
CA GLY A 5 -3.15 -11.29 -14.15
C GLY A 5 -4.19 -10.38 -13.48
N PRO A 6 -3.86 -9.68 -12.38
CA PRO A 6 -4.80 -8.76 -11.74
C PRO A 6 -5.24 -7.67 -12.73
N THR A 7 -6.55 -7.41 -12.78
CA THR A 7 -7.11 -6.37 -13.65
C THR A 7 -6.68 -4.98 -13.16
N ARG A 8 -6.70 -3.97 -14.05
CA ARG A 8 -6.37 -2.58 -13.68
C ARG A 8 -7.25 -2.05 -12.54
N GLY A 9 -8.50 -2.50 -12.47
CA GLY A 9 -9.44 -2.15 -11.40
C GLY A 9 -9.01 -2.69 -10.04
N GLU A 10 -8.65 -3.97 -9.97
CA GLU A 10 -8.15 -4.60 -8.74
C GLU A 10 -6.84 -3.97 -8.26
N LEU A 11 -5.94 -3.63 -9.17
CA LEU A 11 -4.70 -2.91 -8.86
C LEU A 11 -4.94 -1.52 -8.27
N LYS A 12 -5.89 -0.76 -8.83
CA LYS A 12 -6.28 0.56 -8.29
C LYS A 12 -6.95 0.44 -6.93
N LEU A 13 -7.84 -0.54 -6.75
CA LEU A 13 -8.48 -0.81 -5.47
C LEU A 13 -7.44 -1.18 -4.40
N ARG A 14 -6.52 -2.09 -4.72
CA ARG A 14 -5.43 -2.49 -3.82
C ARG A 14 -4.54 -1.31 -3.45
N LEU A 15 -4.21 -0.46 -4.42
CA LEU A 15 -3.46 0.77 -4.18
C LEU A 15 -4.21 1.73 -3.26
N ALA A 16 -5.51 1.96 -3.52
CA ALA A 16 -6.34 2.84 -2.71
C ALA A 16 -6.47 2.35 -1.25
N ILE A 17 -6.75 1.07 -1.05
CA ILE A 17 -6.81 0.45 0.29
C ILE A 17 -5.46 0.57 1.01
N SER A 18 -4.36 0.32 0.29
CA SER A 18 -3.02 0.41 0.87
C SER A 18 -2.67 1.84 1.29
N LEU A 19 -3.03 2.84 0.48
CA LEU A 19 -2.85 4.26 0.82
C LEU A 19 -3.75 4.69 1.99
N LEU A 20 -5.01 4.23 2.03
CA LEU A 20 -5.91 4.48 3.14
C LEU A 20 -5.38 3.88 4.44
N GLY A 21 -4.98 2.61 4.42
CA GLY A 21 -4.40 1.92 5.57
C GLY A 21 -3.12 2.59 6.07
N LEU A 22 -2.21 2.96 5.16
CA LEU A 22 -0.99 3.68 5.51
C LEU A 22 -1.27 5.09 6.07
N GLY A 23 -2.23 5.80 5.48
CA GLY A 23 -2.65 7.12 5.95
C GLY A 23 -3.28 7.08 7.33
N LEU A 24 -4.17 6.12 7.58
CA LEU A 24 -4.79 5.90 8.89
C LEU A 24 -3.76 5.48 9.93
N LEU A 25 -2.83 4.59 9.59
CA LEU A 25 -1.73 4.19 10.47
C LEU A 25 -0.88 5.41 10.84
N THR A 26 -0.41 6.15 9.84
CA THR A 26 0.42 7.35 10.05
C THR A 26 -0.32 8.39 10.88
N GLY A 27 -1.61 8.63 10.59
CA GLY A 27 -2.46 9.52 11.38
C GLY A 27 -2.62 9.06 12.82
N ALA A 28 -2.85 7.76 13.06
CA ALA A 28 -2.98 7.21 14.39
C ALA A 28 -1.71 7.47 15.23
N TYR A 29 -0.51 7.26 14.66
CA TYR A 29 0.75 7.59 15.34
C TYR A 29 0.98 9.09 15.52
N ALA A 30 0.57 9.92 14.56
CA ALA A 30 0.71 11.37 14.66
C ALA A 30 -0.17 11.96 15.77
N PHE A 31 -1.39 11.43 15.96
CA PHE A 31 -2.33 11.92 16.97
C PHE A 31 -2.18 11.26 18.35
N ASN A 32 -1.85 9.97 18.41
CA ASN A 32 -1.78 9.22 19.68
C ASN A 32 -0.35 8.99 20.18
N GLY A 33 0.67 9.23 19.36
CA GLY A 33 2.06 8.95 19.68
C GLY A 33 2.41 7.46 19.71
N ILE A 34 3.67 7.15 20.04
CA ILE A 34 4.19 5.78 20.14
C ILE A 34 4.18 5.39 21.62
N GLY A 35 3.23 4.55 22.03
CA GLY A 35 3.01 4.13 23.42
C GLY A 35 3.98 3.06 23.95
N GLY A 36 4.98 2.66 23.18
CA GLY A 36 5.99 1.66 23.56
C GLY A 36 6.57 0.88 22.39
N ILE A 37 7.55 0.00 22.65
CA ILE A 37 8.25 -0.78 21.61
C ILE A 37 7.27 -1.63 20.78
N ALA A 38 6.28 -2.26 21.42
CA ALA A 38 5.26 -3.03 20.70
C ALA A 38 4.50 -2.17 19.66
N SER A 39 4.15 -0.93 20.03
CA SER A 39 3.52 -0.01 19.09
C SER A 39 4.47 0.38 17.96
N LEU A 40 5.77 0.57 18.23
CA LEU A 40 6.74 0.85 17.17
C LEU A 40 6.82 -0.30 16.15
N GLU A 41 6.91 -1.55 16.62
CA GLU A 41 6.98 -2.74 15.76
C GLU A 41 5.75 -2.87 14.87
N ILE A 42 4.55 -2.67 15.43
CA ILE A 42 3.29 -2.68 14.66
C ILE A 42 3.31 -1.57 13.60
N GLY A 43 3.80 -0.38 13.95
CA GLY A 43 3.92 0.74 13.05
C GLY A 43 4.88 0.44 11.89
N ILE A 44 6.05 -0.13 12.19
CA ILE A 44 7.06 -0.50 11.18
C ILE A 44 6.53 -1.61 10.26
N ILE A 45 6.00 -2.69 10.82
CA ILE A 45 5.49 -3.83 10.04
C ILE A 45 4.27 -3.39 9.21
N GLY A 46 3.36 -2.61 9.80
CA GLY A 46 2.20 -2.05 9.11
C GLY A 46 2.60 -1.12 7.97
N ALA A 47 3.53 -0.18 8.23
CA ALA A 47 4.02 0.75 7.21
C ALA A 47 4.76 0.01 6.10
N ALA A 48 5.58 -1.00 6.41
CA ALA A 48 6.26 -1.82 5.42
C ALA A 48 5.25 -2.63 4.57
N PHE A 49 4.21 -3.18 5.19
CA PHE A 49 3.18 -3.97 4.50
C PHE A 49 2.30 -3.11 3.58
N PHE A 50 1.74 -2.02 4.10
CA PHE A 50 0.89 -1.11 3.33
C PHE A 50 1.70 -0.30 2.32
N GLY A 51 2.85 0.21 2.72
CA GLY A 51 3.77 0.94 1.85
C GLY A 51 4.33 0.06 0.73
N GLY A 52 4.79 -1.16 1.05
CA GLY A 52 5.26 -2.13 0.07
C GLY A 52 4.15 -2.52 -0.91
N SER A 53 2.93 -2.76 -0.43
CA SER A 53 1.77 -3.07 -1.27
C SER A 53 1.37 -1.90 -2.18
N ALA A 54 1.44 -0.67 -1.68
CA ALA A 54 1.17 0.53 -2.46
C ALA A 54 2.22 0.73 -3.57
N ILE A 55 3.52 0.64 -3.23
CA ILE A 55 4.62 0.77 -4.20
C ILE A 55 4.51 -0.31 -5.28
N TRP A 56 4.25 -1.56 -4.90
CA TRP A 56 4.09 -2.66 -5.85
C TRP A 56 2.91 -2.43 -6.79
N SER A 57 1.77 -1.99 -6.26
CA SER A 57 0.57 -1.73 -7.06
C SER A 57 0.77 -0.55 -8.01
N ALA A 58 1.42 0.53 -7.54
CA ALA A 58 1.76 1.69 -8.37
C ALA A 58 2.73 1.33 -9.50
N ARG A 59 3.77 0.54 -9.21
CA ARG A 59 4.74 0.04 -10.21
C ARG A 59 4.05 -0.79 -11.30
N ARG A 60 3.19 -1.73 -10.91
CA ARG A 60 2.41 -2.54 -11.86
C ARG A 60 1.47 -1.69 -12.71
N LEU A 61 0.83 -0.68 -12.12
CA LEU A 61 -0.05 0.22 -12.86
C LEU A 61 0.73 1.05 -13.89
N TRP A 62 1.93 1.52 -13.54
CA TRP A 62 2.82 2.25 -14.44
C TRP A 62 3.28 1.39 -15.62
N GLN A 63 3.76 0.17 -15.36
CA GLN A 63 4.17 -0.78 -16.41
C GLN A 63 3.02 -1.10 -17.38
N THR A 64 1.80 -1.20 -16.85
CA THR A 64 0.60 -1.47 -17.65
C THR A 64 0.22 -0.29 -18.55
N LYS A 65 0.51 0.95 -18.14
CA LYS A 65 0.27 2.17 -18.92
C LYS A 65 1.21 2.25 -20.12
N GLU A 66 2.47 1.84 -19.95
CA GLU A 66 3.51 1.92 -20.99
C GLU A 66 3.26 0.96 -22.17
N THR A 67 2.57 -0.16 -21.95
CA THR A 67 2.19 -1.12 -23.01
C THR A 67 1.02 -0.64 -23.89
N ASP A 68 0.36 0.46 -23.54
CA ASP A 68 -0.78 1.06 -24.28
C ASP A 68 -0.38 2.27 -25.15
N THR A 69 0.92 2.55 -25.28
CA THR A 69 1.49 3.62 -26.11
C THR A 69 2.30 3.04 -27.25
#